data_AF-A0A383CXV0-F1
#
_entry.id   AF-A0A383CXV0-F1
#
_cell.length_a   1.000
_cell.length_b   1.000
_cell.length_c   1.000
_cell.angle_alpha   90.00
_cell.angle_beta   90.00
_cell.angle_gamma   90.00
#
_symmetry.space_group_name_H-M   'P 1'
#
loop_
_entity.id
_entity.type
_entity.pdbx_description
1 polymer ?
#
loop_
_entity_poly.entity_id
_entity_poly.type
_entity_poly.pdbx_seq_one_letter_code
_entity_poly.pdbx_strand_id
1 'polypeptide(L)'
;MKMKHPKQKEDSDPYEIGDLVESPIRNLVGEIVAFLGDRAKSIEVIVLDRRLKPLINLEGEFKYKKLRSELVKHFDYSKLRISQGFFLGDVIAKTNASGDKRYGILVGFTHPDGLETTSYSNGYNGIDLLECIEVSKRMIRKRNADDSIKRFQTPNGRCEICYLDYWGTSGTKVFTKEEVEADKNLLKRVTGRA
;
A
#
# COMPACT_ATOMS: atom_id res chain seq x y z
N MET A 1 -26.58 -39.91 -39.79
CA MET A 1 -25.61 -39.70 -38.69
C MET A 1 -25.41 -38.21 -38.48
N LYS A 2 -25.82 -37.65 -37.33
CA LYS A 2 -25.54 -36.24 -36.99
C LYS A 2 -24.21 -36.19 -36.22
N MET A 3 -23.18 -35.59 -36.81
CA MET A 3 -21.92 -35.34 -36.12
C MET A 3 -22.13 -34.25 -35.07
N LYS A 4 -22.05 -34.62 -33.78
CA LYS A 4 -21.98 -33.66 -32.67
C LYS A 4 -20.62 -32.97 -32.76
N HIS A 5 -20.64 -31.67 -33.06
CA HIS A 5 -19.46 -30.83 -32.86
C HIS A 5 -19.22 -30.72 -31.34
N PRO A 6 -18.00 -30.95 -30.84
CA PRO A 6 -17.71 -30.70 -29.44
C PRO A 6 -17.89 -29.20 -29.17
N LYS A 7 -18.74 -28.87 -28.20
CA LYS A 7 -18.85 -27.50 -27.67
C LYS A 7 -17.45 -27.15 -27.13
N GLN A 8 -16.79 -26.17 -27.75
CA GLN A 8 -15.63 -25.52 -27.14
C GLN A 8 -16.09 -25.02 -25.77
N LYS A 9 -15.45 -25.52 -24.72
CA LYS A 9 -15.59 -24.98 -23.39
C LYS A 9 -15.03 -23.56 -23.47
N GLU A 10 -15.86 -22.55 -23.26
CA GLU A 10 -15.35 -21.19 -23.07
C GLU A 10 -14.49 -21.21 -21.81
N ASP A 11 -13.18 -21.36 -21.98
CA ASP A 11 -12.22 -21.08 -20.93
C ASP A 11 -12.25 -19.57 -20.72
N SER A 12 -13.16 -19.12 -19.85
CA SER A 12 -13.13 -17.77 -19.30
C SER A 12 -11.74 -17.53 -18.72
N ASP A 13 -11.09 -16.45 -19.14
CA ASP A 13 -9.84 -16.03 -18.50
C ASP A 13 -10.11 -15.88 -16.99
N PRO A 14 -9.21 -16.35 -16.11
CA PRO A 14 -9.43 -16.35 -14.66
C PRO A 14 -9.34 -14.94 -14.03
N TYR A 15 -9.32 -13.90 -14.85
CA TYR A 15 -9.08 -12.52 -14.48
C TYR A 15 -10.27 -11.65 -14.87
N GLU A 16 -10.44 -10.54 -14.17
CA GLU A 16 -11.45 -9.52 -14.44
C GLU A 16 -10.81 -8.13 -14.59
N ILE A 17 -11.55 -7.19 -15.19
CA ILE A 17 -11.13 -5.77 -15.19
C ILE A 17 -11.11 -5.26 -13.75
N GLY A 18 -10.05 -4.55 -13.37
CA GLY A 18 -9.79 -4.09 -12.00
C GLY A 18 -8.92 -5.03 -11.18
N ASP A 19 -8.64 -6.25 -11.67
CA ASP A 19 -7.72 -7.14 -10.98
C ASP A 19 -6.29 -6.58 -10.97
N LEU A 20 -5.66 -6.66 -9.80
CA LEU A 20 -4.23 -6.43 -9.68
C LEU A 20 -3.47 -7.70 -10.05
N VAL A 21 -2.52 -7.56 -10.96
CA VAL A 21 -1.67 -8.64 -11.44
C VAL A 21 -0.20 -8.26 -11.35
N GLU A 22 0.64 -9.27 -11.22
CA GLU A 22 2.09 -9.14 -11.37
C GLU A 22 2.60 -9.98 -12.54
N SER A 23 3.56 -9.42 -13.28
CA SER A 23 4.34 -10.12 -14.28
C SER A 23 5.76 -10.34 -13.74
N PRO A 24 6.10 -11.55 -13.26
CA PRO A 24 7.44 -11.84 -12.74
C PRO A 24 8.54 -11.62 -13.79
N ILE A 25 8.25 -11.94 -15.06
CA ILE A 25 9.20 -11.82 -16.17
C ILE A 25 9.52 -10.35 -16.46
N ARG A 26 8.53 -9.46 -16.35
CA ARG A 26 8.68 -8.02 -16.60
C ARG A 26 9.00 -7.22 -15.34
N ASN A 27 9.02 -7.88 -14.17
CA ASN A 27 9.12 -7.25 -12.86
C ASN A 27 8.16 -6.05 -12.71
N LEU A 28 6.88 -6.30 -12.99
CA LEU A 28 5.86 -5.25 -13.12
C LEU A 28 4.60 -5.65 -12.34
N VAL A 29 4.00 -4.66 -11.69
CA VAL A 29 2.66 -4.76 -11.08
C VAL A 29 1.73 -3.86 -11.89
N GLY A 30 0.51 -4.32 -12.15
CA GLY A 30 -0.47 -3.55 -12.90
C GLY A 30 -1.90 -3.89 -12.56
N GLU A 31 -2.81 -2.96 -12.84
CA GLU A 31 -4.26 -3.15 -12.77
C GLU A 31 -4.80 -3.43 -14.17
N ILE A 32 -5.57 -4.50 -14.35
CA ILE A 32 -6.18 -4.85 -15.63
C ILE A 32 -7.25 -3.81 -16.00
N VAL A 33 -7.11 -3.19 -17.17
CA VAL A 33 -8.06 -2.22 -17.70
C VAL A 33 -8.79 -2.70 -18.94
N ALA A 34 -8.23 -3.66 -19.68
CA ALA A 34 -8.88 -4.23 -20.85
C ALA A 34 -8.39 -5.65 -21.17
N PHE A 35 -9.29 -6.45 -21.74
CA PHE A 35 -8.95 -7.69 -22.44
C PHE A 35 -8.84 -7.41 -23.92
N LEU A 36 -7.70 -7.74 -24.51
CA LEU A 36 -7.46 -7.60 -25.93
C LEU A 36 -7.84 -8.93 -26.58
N GLY A 37 -8.85 -8.92 -27.45
CA GLY A 37 -9.36 -10.10 -28.15
C GLY A 37 -8.42 -10.70 -29.20
N ASP A 38 -7.10 -10.68 -28.96
CA ASP A 38 -6.10 -11.27 -29.82
C ASP A 38 -5.91 -12.77 -29.55
N ARG A 39 -5.27 -13.46 -30.51
CA ARG A 39 -5.00 -14.91 -30.41
C ARG A 39 -4.17 -15.29 -29.17
N ALA A 40 -3.45 -14.33 -28.59
CA ALA A 40 -2.55 -14.54 -27.47
C ALA A 40 -3.20 -14.27 -26.10
N LYS A 41 -4.51 -13.99 -26.05
CA LYS A 41 -5.25 -13.63 -24.83
C LYS A 41 -4.53 -12.54 -24.03
N SER A 42 -4.24 -11.44 -24.72
CA SER A 42 -3.51 -10.35 -24.09
C SER A 42 -4.42 -9.49 -23.22
N ILE A 43 -3.85 -8.94 -22.17
CA ILE A 43 -4.47 -7.94 -21.30
C ILE A 43 -3.70 -6.63 -21.40
N GLU A 44 -4.40 -5.52 -21.25
CA GLU A 44 -3.81 -4.22 -21.02
C GLU A 44 -3.90 -3.87 -19.54
N VAL A 45 -2.78 -3.41 -18.98
CA VAL A 45 -2.69 -2.98 -17.59
C VAL A 45 -2.23 -1.55 -17.49
N ILE A 46 -2.74 -0.81 -16.50
CA ILE A 46 -2.08 0.39 -15.99
C ILE A 46 -0.92 -0.09 -15.10
N VAL A 47 0.28 0.40 -15.35
CA VAL A 47 1.46 0.07 -14.55
C VAL A 47 1.38 0.79 -13.22
N LEU A 48 1.57 0.05 -12.13
CA LEU A 48 1.54 0.58 -10.78
C LEU A 48 2.94 0.64 -10.17
N ASP A 49 3.15 1.58 -9.26
CA ASP A 49 4.32 1.59 -8.38
C ASP A 49 4.19 0.54 -7.27
N ARG A 50 5.22 0.45 -6.41
CA ARG A 50 5.24 -0.48 -5.26
C ARG A 50 4.14 -0.20 -4.22
N ARG A 51 3.45 0.94 -4.32
CA ARG A 51 2.34 1.37 -3.46
C ARG A 51 0.98 1.25 -4.16
N LEU A 52 0.93 0.56 -5.30
CA LEU A 52 -0.24 0.44 -6.17
C LEU A 52 -0.78 1.77 -6.72
N LYS A 53 0.08 2.79 -6.84
CA LYS A 53 -0.32 4.03 -7.51
C LYS A 53 -0.02 3.93 -9.01
N PRO A 54 -0.95 4.36 -9.87
CA PRO A 54 -0.70 4.47 -11.31
C PRO A 54 0.57 5.28 -11.60
N LEU A 55 1.46 4.72 -12.41
CA LEU A 55 2.58 5.46 -12.98
C LEU A 55 2.07 6.35 -14.11
N ILE A 56 2.62 7.56 -14.18
CA ILE A 56 2.29 8.57 -15.18
C ILE A 56 3.56 8.85 -16.01
N ASN A 57 3.42 9.07 -17.32
CA ASN A 57 4.51 9.50 -18.20
C ASN A 57 4.80 11.01 -18.06
N LEU A 58 5.75 11.53 -18.83
CA LEU A 58 6.12 12.96 -18.77
C LEU A 58 5.00 13.86 -19.29
N GLU A 59 4.10 13.31 -20.10
CA GLU A 59 2.96 13.95 -20.71
C GLU A 59 1.72 13.98 -19.80
N GLY A 60 1.79 13.37 -18.62
CA GLY A 60 0.68 13.34 -17.65
C GLY A 60 -0.33 12.21 -17.88
N GLU A 61 -0.06 11.28 -18.80
CA GLU A 61 -0.91 10.13 -19.11
C GLU A 61 -0.50 8.88 -18.32
N PHE A 62 -1.46 8.00 -18.03
CA PHE A 62 -1.14 6.74 -17.38
C PHE A 62 -0.23 5.87 -18.25
N LYS A 63 0.71 5.20 -17.61
CA LYS A 63 1.60 4.25 -18.28
C LYS A 63 0.88 2.92 -18.46
N TYR A 64 0.62 2.54 -19.70
CA TYR A 64 0.00 1.25 -20.03
C TYR A 64 1.03 0.19 -20.45
N LYS A 65 0.72 -1.08 -20.20
CA LYS A 65 1.40 -2.20 -20.85
C LYS A 65 0.48 -3.33 -21.26
N LYS A 66 0.78 -3.88 -22.43
CA LYS A 66 0.24 -5.13 -22.94
C LYS A 66 1.02 -6.32 -22.39
N LEU A 67 0.31 -7.27 -21.78
CA LEU A 67 0.84 -8.52 -21.23
C LEU A 67 0.01 -9.69 -21.77
N ARG A 68 0.53 -10.92 -21.72
CA ARG A 68 -0.27 -12.14 -21.98
C ARG A 68 -0.87 -12.63 -20.67
N SER A 69 -2.14 -13.02 -20.66
CA SER A 69 -2.82 -13.49 -19.44
C SER A 69 -2.11 -14.71 -18.81
N GLU A 70 -1.54 -15.58 -19.65
CA GLU A 70 -0.78 -16.76 -19.22
C GLU A 70 0.55 -16.44 -18.48
N LEU A 71 1.09 -15.22 -18.65
CA LEU A 71 2.39 -14.79 -18.11
C LEU A 71 2.26 -13.88 -16.88
N VAL A 72 1.04 -13.70 -16.40
CA VAL A 72 0.74 -12.94 -15.19
C VAL A 72 0.10 -13.85 -14.15
N LYS A 73 0.08 -13.37 -12.91
CA LYS A 73 -0.66 -13.97 -11.81
C LYS A 73 -1.30 -12.88 -10.97
N HIS A 74 -2.38 -13.21 -10.25
CA HIS A 74 -2.96 -12.27 -9.29
C HIS A 74 -1.87 -11.74 -8.36
N PHE A 75 -1.90 -10.45 -8.15
CA PHE A 75 -0.98 -9.78 -7.27
C PHE A 75 -1.18 -10.28 -5.84
N ASP A 76 -0.10 -10.74 -5.22
CA ASP A 76 -0.15 -11.16 -3.83
C ASP A 76 -0.14 -9.94 -2.91
N TYR A 77 -1.33 -9.58 -2.39
CA TYR A 77 -1.52 -8.48 -1.44
C TYR A 77 -0.67 -8.60 -0.17
N SER A 78 -0.13 -9.78 0.16
CA SER A 78 0.86 -9.92 1.24
C SER A 78 2.12 -9.09 0.98
N LYS A 79 2.44 -8.79 -0.29
CA LYS A 79 3.59 -7.97 -0.69
C LYS A 79 3.40 -6.48 -0.43
N LEU A 80 2.17 -6.00 -0.29
CA LEU A 80 1.87 -4.57 -0.03
C LEU A 80 2.10 -4.17 1.41
N ARG A 81 2.04 -5.16 2.29
CA ARG A 81 2.41 -5.02 3.68
C ARG A 81 3.55 -5.98 3.94
N ILE A 82 4.75 -5.51 3.61
CA ILE A 82 5.84 -5.25 4.56
C ILE A 82 6.95 -4.65 3.67
N SER A 83 6.86 -3.35 3.36
CA SER A 83 8.13 -2.64 3.20
C SER A 83 8.74 -2.61 4.61
N GLN A 84 9.93 -3.17 4.79
CA GLN A 84 10.66 -3.10 6.07
C GLN A 84 11.19 -1.66 6.33
N GLY A 85 10.38 -0.64 6.05
CA GLY A 85 10.77 0.75 6.11
C GLY A 85 9.57 1.68 6.12
N PHE A 86 9.79 2.89 6.62
CA PHE A 86 8.78 3.92 6.78
C PHE A 86 8.67 4.79 5.52
N PHE A 87 7.46 5.17 5.14
CA PHE A 87 7.14 5.98 3.97
C PHE A 87 6.24 7.16 4.34
N LEU A 88 6.31 8.22 3.53
CA LEU A 88 5.40 9.36 3.69
C LEU A 88 3.94 8.92 3.57
N GLY A 89 3.13 9.36 4.54
CA GLY A 89 1.74 9.00 4.72
C GLY A 89 1.51 7.81 5.65
N ASP A 90 2.55 7.07 6.03
CA ASP A 90 2.40 5.98 7.00
C ASP A 90 1.92 6.53 8.34
N VAL A 91 1.01 5.78 8.98
CA VAL A 91 0.63 6.04 10.36
C VAL A 91 1.47 5.15 11.25
N ILE A 92 2.22 5.74 12.17
CA ILE A 92 3.12 5.03 13.06
C ILE A 92 2.66 5.15 14.51
N ALA A 93 3.00 4.14 15.31
CA ALA A 93 2.98 4.22 16.76
C ALA A 93 4.42 4.25 17.27
N LYS A 94 4.76 5.29 18.04
CA LYS A 94 6.01 5.42 18.78
C LYS A 94 5.77 5.06 20.23
N THR A 95 6.44 4.03 20.72
CA THR A 95 6.40 3.65 22.14
C THR A 95 7.38 4.51 22.94
N ASN A 96 6.87 5.28 23.91
CA ASN A 96 7.70 6.08 24.80
C ASN A 96 8.39 5.20 25.84
N ALA A 97 9.36 5.77 26.58
CA ALA A 97 10.07 5.04 27.64
C ALA A 97 9.13 4.53 28.76
N SER A 98 8.01 5.22 29.00
CA SER A 98 6.96 4.81 29.94
C SER A 98 6.09 3.65 29.46
N GLY A 99 6.18 3.25 28.18
CA GLY A 99 5.28 2.29 27.55
C GLY A 99 4.08 2.92 26.82
N ASP A 100 3.81 4.21 27.04
CA ASP A 100 2.71 4.90 26.37
C ASP A 100 2.96 5.05 24.86
N LYS A 101 1.93 4.79 24.05
CA LYS A 101 2.00 4.95 22.59
C LYS A 101 1.62 6.36 22.17
N ARG A 102 2.48 6.99 21.35
CA ARG A 102 2.21 8.22 20.61
C ARG A 102 1.99 7.87 19.14
N TYR A 103 0.89 8.31 18.56
CA TYR A 103 0.56 8.04 17.16
C TYR A 103 0.89 9.25 16.29
N GLY A 104 1.34 9.02 15.07
CA GLY A 104 1.65 10.10 14.14
C GLY A 104 1.53 9.69 12.68
N ILE A 105 1.22 10.67 11.83
CA ILE A 105 1.31 10.54 10.37
C ILE A 105 2.69 11.00 9.95
N LEU A 106 3.47 10.13 9.30
CA LEU A 106 4.78 10.44 8.78
C LEU A 106 4.68 11.40 7.59
N VAL A 107 5.27 12.58 7.73
CA VAL A 107 5.18 13.68 6.76
C VAL A 107 6.54 14.17 6.25
N GLY A 108 7.64 13.71 6.83
CA GLY A 108 8.97 14.12 6.41
C GLY A 108 10.07 13.21 6.96
N PHE A 109 11.27 13.42 6.43
CA PHE A 109 12.49 12.81 6.91
C PHE A 109 13.54 13.91 7.11
N THR A 110 14.30 13.82 8.19
CA THR A 110 15.36 14.79 8.48
C THR A 110 16.65 14.04 8.76
N HIS A 111 17.67 14.25 7.93
CA HIS A 111 18.99 13.70 8.24
C HIS A 111 19.50 14.33 9.56
N PRO A 112 20.02 13.56 10.52
CA PRO A 112 20.48 14.09 11.81
C PRO A 112 21.53 15.20 11.66
N ASP A 113 22.37 15.11 10.62
CA ASP A 113 23.40 16.11 10.31
C ASP A 113 22.92 17.26 9.39
N GLY A 114 21.63 17.32 9.03
CA GLY A 114 21.07 18.35 8.16
C GLY A 114 21.42 18.23 6.67
N LEU A 115 21.91 17.07 6.23
CA LEU A 115 22.22 16.77 4.84
C LEU A 115 20.96 16.49 4.02
N GLU A 116 21.08 16.57 2.69
CA GLU A 116 20.04 16.09 1.79
C GLU A 116 19.78 14.59 2.02
N THR A 117 18.51 14.26 2.18
CA THR A 117 18.06 12.90 2.49
C THR A 117 17.57 12.17 1.23
N THR A 118 18.01 10.92 1.07
CA THR A 118 17.49 10.00 0.04
C THR A 118 16.13 9.40 0.40
N SER A 119 15.63 9.61 1.63
CA SER A 119 14.42 8.96 2.14
C SER A 119 13.15 9.45 1.48
N TYR A 120 13.14 10.66 0.92
CA TYR A 120 11.99 11.16 0.14
C TYR A 120 11.77 10.37 -1.15
N SER A 121 12.84 9.90 -1.79
CA SER A 121 12.75 9.15 -3.04
C SER A 121 12.58 7.64 -2.81
N ASN A 122 13.24 7.11 -1.78
CA ASN A 122 13.41 5.66 -1.62
C ASN A 122 12.64 5.07 -0.42
N GLY A 123 12.03 5.91 0.42
CA GLY A 123 11.59 5.54 1.76
C GLY A 123 12.75 5.57 2.76
N TYR A 124 12.42 5.42 4.04
CA TYR A 124 13.36 5.56 5.15
C TYR A 124 14.69 4.82 4.94
N ASN A 125 15.80 5.56 4.99
CA ASN A 125 17.16 5.06 4.73
C ASN A 125 17.83 4.34 5.92
N GLY A 126 17.19 4.29 7.08
CA GLY A 126 17.77 3.70 8.30
C GLY A 126 18.40 4.68 9.28
N ILE A 127 18.71 5.91 8.84
CA ILE A 127 19.49 6.90 9.60
C ILE A 127 18.65 8.13 9.98
N ASP A 128 17.75 8.57 9.08
CA ASP A 128 17.02 9.82 9.27
C ASP A 128 16.12 9.82 10.52
N LEU A 129 15.70 11.00 10.93
CA LEU A 129 14.60 11.16 11.85
C LEU A 129 13.28 11.11 11.07
N LEU A 130 12.31 10.40 11.63
CA LEU A 130 10.93 10.37 11.14
C LEU A 130 10.22 11.62 11.65
N GLU A 131 9.73 12.47 10.75
CA GLU A 131 8.94 13.64 11.11
C GLU A 131 7.44 13.34 11.04
N CYS A 132 6.73 13.51 12.16
CA CYS A 132 5.33 13.14 12.25
C CYS A 132 4.43 14.29 12.70
N ILE A 133 3.22 14.35 12.15
CA ILE A 133 2.10 15.07 12.74
C ILE A 133 1.45 14.18 13.79
N GLU A 134 1.35 14.64 15.03
CA GLU A 134 0.74 13.87 16.11
C GLU A 134 -0.78 13.74 15.92
N VAL A 135 -1.28 12.51 16.04
CA VAL A 135 -2.71 12.19 15.97
C VAL A 135 -3.16 11.39 17.19
N SER A 136 -4.45 11.41 17.47
CA SER A 136 -5.09 10.49 18.41
C SER A 136 -5.28 9.11 17.78
N LYS A 137 -5.66 8.12 18.58
CA LYS A 137 -6.04 6.78 18.10
C LYS A 137 -7.25 6.79 17.14
N ARG A 138 -8.01 7.88 17.12
CA ARG A 138 -9.13 8.12 16.18
C ARG A 138 -8.73 9.01 14.99
N MET A 139 -7.43 9.12 14.70
CA MET A 139 -6.89 9.93 13.61
C MET A 139 -7.18 11.44 13.69
N ILE A 140 -7.54 11.95 14.88
CA ILE A 140 -7.74 13.39 15.10
C ILE A 140 -6.37 14.03 15.31
N ARG A 141 -6.01 15.03 14.48
CA ARG A 141 -4.75 15.78 14.62
C ARG A 141 -4.72 16.54 15.94
N LYS A 142 -3.61 16.40 16.68
CA LYS A 142 -3.39 17.17 17.90
C LYS A 142 -2.78 18.52 17.57
N ARG A 143 -3.05 19.49 18.44
CA ARG A 143 -2.52 20.84 18.36
C ARG A 143 -1.77 21.19 19.64
N ASN A 144 -0.85 22.14 19.51
CA ASN A 144 -0.18 22.76 20.65
C ASN A 144 -1.10 23.81 21.29
N ALA A 145 -0.66 24.42 22.39
CA ALA A 145 -1.42 25.44 23.10
C ALA A 145 -1.66 26.72 22.26
N ASP A 146 -0.79 26.97 21.29
CA ASP A 146 -0.87 28.08 20.33
C ASP A 146 -1.71 27.75 19.07
N ASP A 147 -2.47 26.66 19.12
CA ASP A 147 -3.25 26.10 17.99
C ASP A 147 -2.40 25.57 16.81
N SER A 148 -1.07 25.63 16.84
CA SER A 148 -0.24 25.05 15.78
C SER A 148 -0.36 23.51 15.73
N ILE A 149 -0.20 22.93 14.55
CA ILE A 149 -0.22 21.46 14.39
C ILE A 149 0.92 20.86 15.22
N LYS A 150 0.57 19.96 16.15
CA LYS A 150 1.56 19.31 16.99
C LYS A 150 2.38 18.32 16.18
N ARG A 151 3.70 18.50 16.16
CA ARG A 151 4.65 17.65 15.46
C ARG A 151 5.62 17.00 16.44
N PHE A 152 6.19 15.88 16.04
CA PHE A 152 7.31 15.27 16.74
C PHE A 152 8.26 14.61 15.76
N GLN A 153 9.54 14.58 16.15
CA GLN A 153 10.57 13.80 15.47
C GLN A 153 10.94 12.58 16.32
N THR A 154 11.30 11.48 15.67
CA THR A 154 11.72 10.26 16.36
C THR A 154 12.64 9.41 15.48
N PRO A 155 13.64 8.72 16.07
CA PRO A 155 14.32 7.63 15.37
C PRO A 155 13.37 6.43 15.19
N ASN A 156 13.75 5.49 14.33
CA ASN A 156 12.98 4.28 14.02
C ASN A 156 12.88 3.25 15.18
N GLY A 157 13.83 3.22 16.12
CA GLY A 157 14.04 2.10 17.04
C GLY A 157 12.88 1.73 17.99
N ARG A 158 11.81 2.54 18.05
CA ARG A 158 10.59 2.25 18.83
C ARG A 158 9.31 2.58 18.06
N CYS A 159 9.39 2.54 16.73
CA CYS A 159 8.30 2.85 15.85
C CYS A 159 7.81 1.58 15.15
N GLU A 160 6.49 1.41 15.12
CA GLU A 160 5.82 0.41 14.29
C GLU A 160 4.85 1.09 13.34
N ILE A 161 4.70 0.56 12.12
CA ILE A 161 3.67 1.00 11.19
C ILE A 161 2.33 0.40 11.65
N CYS A 162 1.32 1.25 11.77
CA CYS A 162 -0.01 0.89 12.23
C CYS A 162 -0.94 0.50 11.07
N TYR A 163 -2.01 -0.20 11.45
CA TYR A 163 -3.14 -0.51 10.62
C TYR A 163 -4.23 0.53 10.83
N LEU A 164 -4.98 0.83 9.77
CA LEU A 164 -6.13 1.73 9.82
C LEU A 164 -7.40 0.94 9.52
N ASP A 165 -8.38 1.07 10.41
CA ASP A 165 -9.75 0.65 10.13
C ASP A 165 -10.54 1.89 9.73
N TYR A 166 -10.72 2.08 8.42
CA TYR A 166 -11.52 3.19 7.88
C TYR A 166 -13.03 2.96 8.02
N TRP A 167 -13.45 1.70 8.21
CA TRP A 167 -14.84 1.25 8.10
C TRP A 167 -15.50 0.98 9.45
N GLY A 168 -14.77 1.21 10.54
CA GLY A 168 -15.30 1.07 11.90
C GLY A 168 -16.49 2.00 12.14
N THR A 169 -17.51 1.51 12.84
CA THR A 169 -18.74 2.25 13.17
C THR A 169 -18.50 3.53 14.00
N SER A 170 -17.31 3.69 14.56
CA SER A 170 -16.90 4.84 15.37
C SER A 170 -15.91 5.76 14.65
N GLY A 171 -15.82 5.65 13.33
CA GLY A 171 -14.89 6.38 12.47
C GLY A 171 -13.51 5.71 12.40
N THR A 172 -12.60 6.37 11.67
CA THR A 172 -11.26 5.84 11.41
C THR A 172 -10.47 5.64 12.70
N LYS A 173 -9.92 4.44 12.89
CA LYS A 173 -9.09 4.10 14.05
C LYS A 173 -7.75 3.50 13.65
N VAL A 174 -6.74 3.81 14.48
CA VAL A 174 -5.38 3.29 14.39
C VAL A 174 -5.26 2.06 15.28
N PHE A 175 -4.66 1.00 14.75
CA PHE A 175 -4.39 -0.24 15.47
C PHE A 175 -2.93 -0.65 15.31
N THR A 176 -2.31 -1.11 16.39
CA THR A 176 -0.96 -1.66 16.33
C THR A 176 -0.98 -3.10 15.83
N LYS A 177 0.16 -3.63 15.39
CA LYS A 177 0.24 -4.98 14.85
C LYS A 177 -0.33 -6.02 15.84
N GLU A 178 0.08 -5.91 17.09
CA GLU A 178 -0.40 -6.74 18.20
C GLU A 178 -1.94 -6.73 18.35
N GLU A 179 -2.58 -5.56 18.23
CA GLU A 179 -4.03 -5.44 18.37
C GLU A 179 -4.78 -6.10 17.22
N VAL A 180 -4.22 -6.02 16.02
CA VAL A 180 -4.78 -6.64 14.82
C VAL A 180 -4.59 -8.17 14.86
N GLU A 181 -3.43 -8.65 15.31
CA GLU A 181 -3.16 -10.09 15.44
C GLU A 181 -4.02 -10.74 16.53
N ALA A 182 -4.38 -10.00 17.57
CA ALA A 182 -5.28 -10.47 18.62
C ALA A 182 -6.75 -10.63 18.17
N ASP A 183 -7.20 -9.91 17.13
CA ASP A 183 -8.57 -9.94 16.62
C ASP A 183 -8.61 -10.33 15.14
N LYS A 184 -8.97 -11.60 14.87
CA LYS A 184 -9.11 -12.16 13.52
C LYS A 184 -10.10 -11.39 12.64
N ASN A 185 -11.18 -10.84 13.21
CA ASN A 185 -12.15 -10.07 12.45
C ASN A 185 -11.58 -8.71 12.07
N LEU A 186 -10.88 -8.05 13.00
CA LEU A 186 -10.17 -6.81 12.73
C LEU A 186 -9.12 -7.02 11.64
N LEU A 187 -8.33 -8.08 11.72
CA LEU A 187 -7.34 -8.43 10.71
C LEU A 187 -7.95 -8.49 9.31
N LYS A 188 -9.09 -9.18 9.15
CA LYS A 188 -9.82 -9.20 7.87
C LYS A 188 -10.23 -7.81 7.41
N ARG A 189 -10.83 -7.00 8.30
CA ARG A 189 -11.26 -5.62 7.95
C ARG A 189 -10.12 -4.72 7.52
N VAL A 190 -8.98 -4.76 8.22
CA VAL A 190 -7.87 -3.83 7.96
C VAL A 190 -6.93 -4.32 6.85
N THR A 191 -6.94 -5.61 6.51
CA THR A 191 -6.12 -6.19 5.43
C THR A 191 -6.88 -6.48 4.15
N GLY A 192 -8.21 -6.45 4.17
CA GLY A 192 -9.05 -6.78 3.02
C GLY A 192 -8.99 -8.26 2.61
N ARG A 193 -8.36 -9.14 3.41
CA ARG A 193 -8.38 -10.59 3.18
C ARG A 193 -9.75 -11.15 3.56
N ALA A 194 -10.53 -11.53 2.54
CA ALA A 194 -11.70 -12.40 2.67
C ALA A 194 -11.25 -13.82 3.06
#